data_AF-A0A533RWA6-F1
#
_entry.id   AF-A0A533RWA6-F1
#
_cell.length_a   1.000
_cell.length_b   1.000
_cell.length_c   1.000
_cell.angle_alpha   90.00
_cell.angle_beta   90.00
_cell.angle_gamma   90.00
#
_symmetry.space_group_name_H-M   'P 1'
#
loop_
_entity.id
_entity.type
_entity.pdbx_description
1 polymer ?
#
loop_
_entity_poly.entity_id
_entity_poly.type
_entity_poly.pdbx_seq_one_letter_code
_entity_poly.pdbx_strand_id
1 'polypeptide(L)'
;MTIYGGGGVEIGDNFHSGEDCKIISANHDYDGGDAVPYGHAVIGKKVVIEDNVWFGVNVIVLPGVTIGEGAIISAGAVVVKDVERCS
;
A
#
# COMPACT_ATOMS: atom_id res chain seq x y z
N MET A 1 -2.98 7.80 9.98
CA MET A 1 -2.43 6.79 9.06
C MET A 1 -1.23 6.11 9.72
N THR A 2 -1.04 4.82 9.47
CA THR A 2 0.14 4.05 9.95
C THR A 2 0.85 3.36 8.79
N ILE A 3 2.19 3.43 8.78
CA ILE A 3 3.05 2.82 7.77
C ILE A 3 3.88 1.69 8.39
N TYR A 4 3.90 0.50 7.77
CA TYR A 4 4.60 -0.70 8.23
C TYR A 4 5.56 -1.26 7.18
N GLY A 5 6.56 -2.05 7.60
CA GLY A 5 7.30 -2.98 6.72
C GLY A 5 8.67 -2.53 6.20
N GLY A 6 9.02 -1.25 6.24
CA GLY A 6 10.38 -0.79 5.88
C GLY A 6 10.79 -0.96 4.40
N GLY A 7 9.90 -1.39 3.51
CA GLY A 7 10.16 -1.46 2.07
C GLY A 7 10.00 -0.13 1.33
N GLY A 8 9.65 0.93 2.05
CA GLY A 8 9.52 2.30 1.53
C GLY A 8 8.09 2.66 1.13
N VAL A 9 7.74 3.93 1.34
CA VAL A 9 6.48 4.52 0.90
C VAL A 9 6.81 5.89 0.31
N GLU A 10 6.31 6.16 -0.89
CA GLU A 10 6.34 7.46 -1.53
C GLU A 10 4.91 7.99 -1.64
N ILE A 11 4.71 9.24 -1.25
CA ILE A 11 3.42 9.93 -1.30
C ILE A 11 3.65 11.27 -2.00
N GLY A 12 2.92 11.48 -3.08
CA GLY A 12 2.92 12.70 -3.87
C GLY A 12 2.20 13.86 -3.19
N ASP A 13 2.08 14.96 -3.94
CA ASP A 13 1.46 16.19 -3.47
C ASP A 13 -0.06 16.09 -3.39
N ASN A 14 -0.67 16.91 -2.52
CA ASN A 14 -2.13 17.00 -2.33
C ASN A 14 -2.83 15.69 -1.94
N PHE A 15 -2.10 14.74 -1.35
CA PHE A 15 -2.69 13.52 -0.81
C PHE A 15 -3.62 13.82 0.38
N HIS A 16 -4.80 13.18 0.39
CA HIS A 16 -5.75 13.26 1.49
C HIS A 16 -6.15 11.87 1.99
N SER A 17 -6.30 11.69 3.29
CA SER A 17 -6.75 10.42 3.87
C SER A 17 -7.75 10.61 4.99
N GLY A 18 -8.76 9.75 5.02
CA GLY A 18 -9.56 9.50 6.21
C GLY A 18 -8.77 8.82 7.34
N GLU A 19 -9.42 8.67 8.49
CA GLU A 19 -8.84 8.07 9.69
C GLU A 19 -8.48 6.58 9.49
N ASP A 20 -7.56 6.07 10.32
CA ASP A 20 -7.20 4.65 10.45
C ASP A 20 -6.73 3.89 9.19
N CYS A 21 -6.28 4.63 8.17
CA CYS A 21 -5.63 4.06 7.00
C CYS A 21 -4.26 3.42 7.32
N LYS A 22 -3.93 2.33 6.61
CA LYS A 22 -2.69 1.57 6.79
C LYS A 22 -2.00 1.36 5.45
N ILE A 23 -0.68 1.58 5.41
CA ILE A 23 0.16 1.22 4.26
C ILE A 23 1.18 0.19 4.73
N ILE A 24 1.20 -0.97 4.09
CA ILE A 24 2.11 -2.07 4.40
C ILE A 24 3.10 -2.16 3.24
N SER A 25 4.39 -2.00 3.51
CA SER A 25 5.47 -1.97 2.51
C SER A 25 6.38 -3.20 2.56
N ALA A 26 6.06 -4.23 3.33
CA ALA A 26 6.78 -5.49 3.27
C ALA A 26 5.89 -6.70 3.53
N ASN A 27 6.37 -7.84 3.06
CA ASN A 27 5.79 -9.16 3.27
C ASN A 27 6.88 -10.16 3.66
N HIS A 28 6.50 -11.33 4.15
CA HIS A 28 7.41 -12.46 4.22
C HIS A 28 7.59 -13.10 2.84
N ASP A 29 8.68 -13.84 2.65
CA ASP A 29 8.97 -14.66 1.47
C ASP A 29 8.09 -15.93 1.43
N TYR A 30 6.79 -15.73 1.26
CA TYR A 30 5.81 -16.82 1.11
C TYR A 30 5.87 -17.53 -0.26
N ASP A 31 6.51 -16.90 -1.24
CA ASP A 31 6.67 -17.41 -2.60
C ASP A 31 8.16 -17.68 -2.87
N GLY A 32 8.57 -18.93 -2.67
CA GLY A 32 9.97 -19.37 -2.84
C GLY A 32 10.86 -19.25 -1.60
N GLY A 33 10.29 -19.04 -0.41
CA GLY A 33 11.02 -19.03 0.86
C GLY A 33 11.47 -20.41 1.35
N ASP A 34 12.21 -20.42 2.47
CA ASP A 34 12.83 -21.62 3.05
C ASP A 34 11.95 -22.38 4.06
N ALA A 35 10.71 -21.92 4.32
CA ALA A 35 9.77 -22.56 5.23
C ALA A 35 8.29 -22.32 4.83
N VAL A 36 7.38 -23.08 5.44
CA VAL A 36 5.91 -22.96 5.28
C VAL A 36 5.32 -22.40 6.58
N PRO A 37 4.43 -21.38 6.53
CA PRO A 37 3.83 -20.79 5.33
C PRO A 37 4.67 -19.72 4.64
N TYR A 38 5.79 -19.30 5.23
CA TYR A 38 6.74 -18.36 4.67
C TYR A 38 8.13 -18.58 5.27
N GLY A 39 9.17 -18.13 4.58
CA GLY A 39 10.56 -18.24 5.04
C GLY A 39 10.97 -17.20 6.07
N HIS A 40 12.26 -17.15 6.40
CA HIS A 40 12.78 -16.25 7.44
C HIS A 40 13.03 -14.81 6.93
N ALA A 41 12.89 -14.57 5.63
CA ALA A 41 13.20 -13.27 5.05
C ALA A 41 11.99 -12.30 5.10
N VAL A 42 12.31 -11.01 5.12
CA VAL A 42 11.34 -9.93 4.92
C VAL A 42 11.63 -9.27 3.58
N ILE A 43 10.63 -9.26 2.70
CA ILE A 43 10.67 -8.66 1.37
C ILE A 43 10.03 -7.28 1.44
N GLY A 44 10.86 -6.25 1.34
CA GLY A 44 10.40 -4.88 1.12
C GLY A 44 9.84 -4.72 -0.30
N LYS A 45 8.62 -4.19 -0.42
CA LYS A 45 8.02 -3.79 -1.69
C LYS A 45 7.46 -2.38 -1.55
N LYS A 46 8.13 -1.42 -2.19
CA LYS A 46 7.78 0.00 -2.15
C LYS A 46 6.31 0.21 -2.54
N VAL A 47 5.59 0.99 -1.76
CA VAL A 47 4.26 1.50 -2.12
C VAL A 47 4.42 2.91 -2.68
N VAL A 48 3.72 3.21 -3.77
CA VAL A 48 3.71 4.54 -4.39
C VAL A 48 2.28 5.06 -4.40
N ILE A 49 2.10 6.27 -3.89
CA ILE A 49 0.85 7.02 -3.97
C ILE A 49 1.17 8.29 -4.75
N GLU A 50 0.62 8.42 -5.95
CA GLU A 50 0.83 9.59 -6.82
C GLU A 50 0.05 10.82 -6.31
N ASP A 51 0.15 11.93 -7.04
CA ASP A 51 -0.43 13.20 -6.66
C ASP A 51 -1.98 13.17 -6.65
N ASN A 52 -2.59 14.03 -5.84
CA ASN A 52 -4.04 14.26 -5.83
C ASN A 52 -4.89 13.02 -5.47
N VAL A 53 -4.31 12.03 -4.79
CA VAL A 53 -5.03 10.82 -4.35
C VAL A 53 -5.82 11.06 -3.06
N TRP A 54 -7.02 10.48 -2.97
CA TRP A 54 -7.87 10.53 -1.79
C TRP A 54 -8.20 9.13 -1.25
N PHE A 55 -7.83 8.85 -0.01
CA PHE A 55 -8.28 7.67 0.72
C PHE A 55 -9.49 7.98 1.62
N GLY A 56 -10.53 7.15 1.54
CA GLY A 56 -11.58 7.06 2.55
C GLY A 56 -11.05 6.51 3.89
N VAL A 57 -11.91 6.44 4.91
CA VAL A 57 -11.53 5.89 6.22
C VAL A 57 -11.17 4.41 6.12
N ASN A 58 -10.24 3.93 6.95
CA ASN A 58 -9.88 2.50 7.05
C ASN A 58 -9.36 1.83 5.75
N VAL A 59 -8.78 2.58 4.82
CA VAL A 59 -8.12 2.00 3.63
C VAL A 59 -6.84 1.26 4.03
N ILE A 60 -6.62 0.08 3.45
CA ILE A 60 -5.40 -0.73 3.64
C ILE A 60 -4.73 -0.94 2.29
N VAL A 61 -3.47 -0.52 2.14
CA VAL A 61 -2.67 -0.71 0.91
C VAL A 61 -1.60 -1.76 1.17
N LEU A 62 -1.52 -2.77 0.28
CA LEU A 62 -0.56 -3.87 0.39
C LEU A 62 0.79 -3.57 -0.29
N PRO A 63 1.85 -4.35 0.05
CA PRO A 63 3.20 -4.09 -0.43
C PRO A 63 3.31 -4.14 -1.95
N GLY A 64 4.01 -3.16 -2.53
CA GLY A 64 4.29 -3.11 -3.97
C GLY A 64 3.22 -2.44 -4.83
N VAL A 65 2.15 -1.93 -4.22
CA VAL A 65 1.05 -1.27 -4.95
C VAL A 65 1.43 0.16 -5.35
N THR A 66 1.04 0.56 -6.56
CA THR A 66 1.00 1.94 -7.03
C THR A 66 -0.44 2.44 -7.14
N ILE A 67 -0.75 3.57 -6.51
CA ILE A 67 -2.04 4.27 -6.64
C ILE A 67 -1.85 5.46 -7.56
N GLY A 68 -2.50 5.42 -8.73
CA GLY A 68 -2.36 6.44 -9.77
C GLY A 68 -2.97 7.80 -9.40
N GLU A 69 -2.45 8.84 -10.05
CA GLU A 69 -2.80 10.24 -9.83
C GLU A 69 -4.32 10.46 -9.86
N GLY A 70 -4.86 11.20 -8.89
CA GLY A 70 -6.27 11.58 -8.87
C GLY A 70 -7.24 10.45 -8.51
N ALA A 71 -6.76 9.27 -8.12
CA ALA A 71 -7.61 8.16 -7.72
C ALA A 71 -8.28 8.40 -6.35
N ILE A 72 -9.52 7.92 -6.20
CA ILE A 72 -10.31 7.96 -4.97
C ILE A 72 -10.54 6.53 -4.46
N ILE A 73 -9.90 6.19 -3.36
CA ILE A 73 -10.03 4.87 -2.74
C ILE A 73 -11.16 4.90 -1.71
N SER A 74 -12.19 4.08 -1.95
CA SER A 74 -13.36 3.99 -1.08
C SER A 74 -13.02 3.52 0.34
N ALA A 75 -13.81 3.97 1.32
CA ALA A 75 -13.62 3.60 2.72
C ALA A 75 -13.64 2.08 2.93
N GLY A 76 -12.72 1.58 3.76
CA GLY A 76 -12.58 0.16 4.09
C GLY A 76 -11.98 -0.71 2.98
N ALA A 77 -11.56 -0.13 1.85
CA ALA A 77 -10.96 -0.89 0.76
C ALA A 77 -9.62 -1.52 1.17
N VAL A 78 -9.38 -2.74 0.69
CA VAL A 78 -8.08 -3.40 0.74
C VAL A 78 -7.51 -3.43 -0.67
N VAL A 79 -6.49 -2.60 -0.91
CA VAL A 79 -5.88 -2.44 -2.23
C VAL A 79 -4.74 -3.44 -2.37
N VAL A 80 -4.96 -4.44 -3.22
CA VAL A 80 -4.06 -5.59 -3.42
C VAL A 80 -3.35 -5.59 -4.78
N LYS A 81 -3.68 -4.62 -5.64
CA LYS A 81 -3.13 -4.41 -6.98
C LYS A 81 -3.09 -2.91 -7.27
N ASP A 82 -2.33 -2.52 -8.27
CA ASP A 82 -2.25 -1.14 -8.73
C ASP A 82 -3.64 -0.59 -9.11
N VAL A 83 -3.82 0.71 -8.87
CA VAL A 83 -5.04 1.46 -9.17
C VAL A 83 -4.73 2.48 -10.26
N GLU A 84 -5.56 2.50 -11.30
CA GLU A 84 -5.38 3.41 -12.44
C GLU A 84 -5.63 4.88 -12.01
N ARG A 85 -5.00 5.81 -12.73
CA ARG A 85 -5.21 7.25 -12.53
C ARG A 85 -6.68 7.65 -12.73
N CYS A 86 -7.13 8.66 -11.99
CA CYS A 86 -8.47 9.24 -12.08
C CYS A 86 -9.62 8.21 -11.95
N SER A 87 -9.46 7.21 -11.07
CA SER A 87 -10.45 6.14 -10.83
C SER A 87 -11.05 6.15 -9.42
#